data_AF-A0A519QBM8-F1
#
_entry.id   AF-A0A519QBM8-F1
#
_cell.length_a   1.000
_cell.length_b   1.000
_cell.length_c   1.000
_cell.angle_alpha   90.00
_cell.angle_beta   90.00
_cell.angle_gamma   90.00
#
_symmetry.space_group_name_H-M   'P 1'
#
loop_
_entity.id
_entity.type
_entity.pdbx_description
1 polymer ?
#
loop_
_entity_poly.entity_id
_entity_poly.type
_entity_poly.pdbx_seq_one_letter_code
_entity_poly.pdbx_strand_id
1 'polypeptide(L)'
;MTLYRDPDRGDGAIDRNRPSSFALISETRTVTLPPGEVTVRFEGVASGIVPQSAILFGTDPRERNRDSALLSQKGLVDAFTGQSVILRRTDPATGRTVEEPATIRSAADRLVVTTPRGTEAVYCSGLNQTLIYPQAPATLSAKPVLSMLTKDQPGGKVTITLAYIATGFDWDATYVGTLAPDGKTLELLGWMTMASGDDTSFVEATTAAVAGRINRSAATRDDSGSRIKAEASSLYKQAQCWP
;
A
#
# COMPACT_ATOMS: atom_id res chain seq x y z
N MET A 1 -3.61 -12.61 -12.38
CA MET A 1 -4.35 -11.37 -12.04
C MET A 1 -5.57 -11.27 -12.95
N THR A 2 -6.74 -10.94 -12.39
CA THR A 2 -7.97 -10.75 -13.17
C THR A 2 -8.49 -9.34 -12.98
N LEU A 3 -8.62 -8.60 -14.08
CA LEU A 3 -9.10 -7.22 -14.12
C LEU A 3 -10.61 -7.18 -14.37
N TYR A 4 -11.30 -6.29 -13.69
CA TYR A 4 -12.72 -6.03 -13.88
C TYR A 4 -12.92 -4.62 -14.41
N ARG A 5 -13.95 -4.45 -15.25
CA ARG A 5 -14.32 -3.15 -15.81
C ARG A 5 -15.27 -2.46 -14.86
N ASP A 6 -15.11 -1.16 -14.65
CA ASP A 6 -16.13 -0.33 -14.00
C ASP A 6 -17.44 -0.36 -14.84
N PRO A 7 -18.54 -0.93 -14.31
CA PRO A 7 -19.81 -0.97 -15.04
C PRO A 7 -20.48 0.40 -15.17
N ASP A 8 -20.10 1.37 -14.34
CA ASP A 8 -20.74 2.68 -14.27
C ASP A 8 -19.97 3.74 -15.12
N ARG A 9 -18.77 3.39 -15.62
CA ARG A 9 -18.00 4.24 -16.56
C ARG A 9 -18.68 4.41 -17.94
N GLY A 10 -19.56 3.48 -18.32
CA GLY A 10 -20.14 3.43 -19.66
C GLY A 10 -19.07 3.24 -20.75
N ASP A 11 -19.25 3.91 -21.88
CA ASP A 11 -18.35 3.85 -23.05
C ASP A 11 -17.20 4.87 -22.99
N GLY A 12 -17.05 5.59 -21.88
CA GLY A 12 -15.97 6.55 -21.68
C GLY A 12 -14.60 5.87 -21.60
N ALA A 13 -13.58 6.60 -22.07
CA ALA A 13 -12.18 6.19 -21.90
C ALA A 13 -11.81 6.08 -20.40
N ILE A 14 -10.86 5.20 -20.08
CA ILE A 14 -10.35 5.05 -18.72
C ILE A 14 -9.67 6.37 -18.26
N ASP A 15 -10.06 6.89 -17.09
CA ASP A 15 -9.25 7.89 -16.40
C ASP A 15 -7.99 7.22 -15.85
N ARG A 16 -6.87 7.41 -16.54
CA ARG A 16 -5.58 6.80 -16.19
C ARG A 16 -5.06 7.22 -14.82
N ASN A 17 -5.44 8.39 -14.32
CA ASN A 17 -5.01 8.89 -13.02
C ASN A 17 -5.88 8.34 -11.89
N ARG A 18 -7.11 7.93 -12.23
CA ARG A 18 -8.08 7.40 -11.27
C ARG A 18 -8.89 6.24 -11.85
N PRO A 19 -8.25 5.07 -12.08
CA PRO A 19 -8.98 3.88 -12.49
C PRO A 19 -10.01 3.54 -11.41
N SER A 20 -11.26 3.32 -11.81
CA SER A 20 -12.42 3.27 -10.91
C SER A 20 -12.95 1.86 -10.65
N SER A 21 -12.19 0.84 -11.02
CA SER A 21 -12.53 -0.57 -10.79
C SER A 21 -11.48 -1.29 -9.94
N PHE A 22 -11.53 -2.62 -9.98
CA PHE A 22 -10.74 -3.49 -9.12
C PHE A 22 -10.15 -4.67 -9.90
N ALA A 23 -9.19 -5.33 -9.26
CA ALA A 23 -8.60 -6.58 -9.72
C ALA A 23 -8.69 -7.65 -8.63
N LEU A 24 -8.84 -8.90 -9.04
CA LEU A 24 -8.54 -10.07 -8.22
C LEU A 24 -7.09 -10.46 -8.46
N ILE A 25 -6.27 -10.35 -7.42
CA ILE A 25 -4.87 -10.73 -7.44
C ILE A 25 -4.74 -12.07 -6.74
N SER A 26 -3.96 -12.98 -7.32
CA SER A 26 -3.55 -14.24 -6.73
C SER A 26 -2.06 -14.37 -6.93
N GLU A 27 -1.32 -14.49 -5.83
CA GLU A 27 0.13 -14.62 -5.82
C GLU A 27 0.53 -15.81 -4.97
N THR A 28 1.61 -16.50 -5.37
CA THR A 28 2.13 -17.65 -4.65
C THR A 28 3.52 -17.33 -4.15
N ARG A 29 3.74 -17.57 -2.85
CA ARG A 29 5.03 -17.34 -2.19
C ARG A 29 5.48 -18.61 -1.52
N THR A 30 6.79 -18.85 -1.51
CA THR A 30 7.37 -19.93 -0.73
C THR A 30 8.10 -19.33 0.46
N VAL A 31 7.67 -19.71 1.65
CA VAL A 31 8.16 -19.15 2.92
C VAL A 31 8.62 -20.28 3.83
N THR A 32 9.53 -19.97 4.76
CA THR A 32 9.88 -20.90 5.84
C THR A 32 9.20 -20.41 7.10
N LEU A 33 8.33 -21.24 7.68
CA LEU A 33 7.56 -20.91 8.87
C LEU A 33 8.10 -21.71 10.07
N PRO A 34 8.18 -21.11 11.26
CA PRO A 34 8.37 -21.87 12.49
C PRO A 34 7.12 -22.72 12.78
N PRO A 35 7.24 -23.79 13.58
CA PRO A 35 6.07 -24.53 14.04
C PRO A 35 5.22 -23.69 15.00
N GLY A 36 3.90 -23.88 14.97
CA GLY A 36 2.94 -23.22 15.88
C GLY A 36 2.31 -21.95 15.32
N GLU A 37 2.12 -20.94 16.17
CA GLU A 37 1.51 -19.65 15.81
C GLU A 37 2.56 -18.71 15.19
N VAL A 38 2.25 -18.15 14.03
CA VAL A 38 3.15 -17.22 13.32
C VAL A 38 2.38 -16.13 12.58
N THR A 39 2.89 -14.91 12.66
CA THR A 39 2.44 -13.78 11.84
C THR A 39 3.22 -13.76 10.53
N VAL A 40 2.53 -14.01 9.42
CA VAL A 40 3.09 -13.94 8.06
C VAL A 40 2.94 -12.52 7.54
N ARG A 41 4.04 -11.92 7.08
CA ARG A 41 4.08 -10.57 6.48
C ARG A 41 4.24 -10.68 4.96
N PHE A 42 3.24 -10.24 4.22
CA PHE A 42 3.25 -10.15 2.76
C PHE A 42 3.63 -8.72 2.35
N GLU A 43 4.92 -8.50 2.12
CA GLU A 43 5.43 -7.23 1.60
C GLU A 43 5.18 -7.11 0.09
N GLY A 44 4.83 -5.92 -0.39
CA GLY A 44 4.60 -5.66 -1.81
C GLY A 44 3.25 -6.16 -2.29
N VAL A 45 2.25 -6.19 -1.41
CA VAL A 45 0.85 -6.31 -1.85
C VAL A 45 0.40 -5.01 -2.50
N ALA A 46 -0.70 -5.06 -3.27
CA ALA A 46 -1.25 -3.86 -3.90
C ALA A 46 -1.59 -2.78 -2.83
N SER A 47 -1.22 -1.53 -3.08
CA SER A 47 -1.59 -0.37 -2.25
C SER A 47 -3.11 -0.25 -2.07
N GLY A 48 -3.86 -0.59 -3.12
CA GLY A 48 -5.33 -0.63 -3.14
C GLY A 48 -5.97 -1.89 -2.53
N ILE A 49 -5.22 -2.75 -1.82
CA ILE A 49 -5.76 -3.98 -1.23
C ILE A 49 -6.98 -3.71 -0.33
N VAL A 50 -8.02 -4.54 -0.48
CA VAL A 50 -9.15 -4.66 0.44
C VAL A 50 -8.85 -5.79 1.42
N PRO A 51 -8.34 -5.52 2.64
CA PRO A 51 -7.73 -6.55 3.49
C PRO A 51 -8.72 -7.65 3.90
N GLN A 52 -9.99 -7.28 4.06
CA GLN A 52 -11.08 -8.21 4.41
C GLN A 52 -11.33 -9.27 3.33
N SER A 53 -10.96 -9.00 2.08
CA SER A 53 -11.09 -9.94 0.97
C SER A 53 -9.95 -10.96 0.87
N ALA A 54 -8.87 -10.77 1.65
CA ALA A 54 -7.69 -11.62 1.55
C ALA A 54 -7.98 -13.04 2.04
N ILE A 55 -7.67 -14.03 1.20
CA ILE A 55 -7.77 -15.45 1.49
C ILE A 55 -6.38 -16.05 1.33
N LEU A 56 -5.98 -16.84 2.33
CA LEU A 56 -4.72 -17.56 2.31
C LEU A 56 -5.02 -19.04 2.11
N PHE A 57 -4.36 -19.65 1.13
CA PHE A 57 -4.41 -21.08 0.86
C PHE A 57 -3.07 -21.73 1.26
N GLY A 58 -3.12 -22.99 1.67
CA GLY A 58 -1.96 -23.75 2.17
C GLY A 58 -1.72 -23.62 3.68
N THR A 59 -2.51 -22.80 4.36
CA THR A 59 -2.56 -22.65 5.82
C THR A 59 -3.88 -22.00 6.23
N ASP A 60 -4.32 -22.19 7.48
CA ASP A 60 -5.52 -21.55 8.03
C ASP A 60 -5.17 -20.20 8.72
N PRO A 61 -5.63 -19.05 8.17
CA PRO A 61 -5.44 -17.75 8.81
C PRO A 61 -6.54 -17.47 9.86
N ARG A 62 -6.15 -16.98 11.03
CA ARG A 62 -7.07 -16.50 12.08
C ARG A 62 -7.39 -15.02 11.96
N GLU A 63 -6.39 -14.19 11.71
CA GLU A 63 -6.51 -12.73 11.73
C GLU A 63 -5.88 -12.12 10.49
N ARG A 64 -6.49 -11.06 9.96
CA ARG A 64 -6.09 -10.40 8.71
C ARG A 64 -6.01 -8.90 8.97
N ASN A 65 -4.79 -8.39 9.02
CA ASN A 65 -4.54 -6.98 9.29
C ASN A 65 -3.71 -6.39 8.15
N ARG A 66 -4.19 -5.27 7.60
CA ARG A 66 -3.29 -4.41 6.82
C ARG A 66 -2.39 -3.71 7.82
N ASP A 67 -1.09 -3.91 7.68
CA ASP A 67 -0.14 -3.29 8.57
C ASP A 67 0.10 -1.84 8.13
N SER A 68 0.06 -0.91 9.08
CA SER A 68 0.37 0.50 8.89
C SER A 68 1.85 0.81 9.10
N ALA A 69 2.68 -0.19 9.44
CA ALA A 69 4.14 -0.10 9.59
C ALA A 69 4.86 0.11 8.23
N LEU A 70 4.48 1.17 7.54
CA LEU A 70 5.12 1.66 6.34
C LEU A 70 6.29 2.56 6.71
N LEU A 71 7.36 2.49 5.94
CA LEU A 71 8.48 3.41 6.00
C LEU A 71 7.97 4.81 5.60
N SER A 72 7.60 5.58 6.61
CA SER A 72 7.01 6.89 6.52
C SER A 72 7.59 7.77 7.64
N GLN A 73 7.41 9.08 7.56
CA GLN A 73 7.86 9.98 8.63
C GLN A 73 7.25 9.57 9.98
N LYS A 74 5.94 9.30 10.01
CA LYS A 74 5.25 8.79 11.20
C LYS A 74 5.79 7.42 11.63
N GLY A 75 5.93 6.47 10.70
CA GLY A 75 6.45 5.14 11.02
C GLY A 75 7.86 5.18 11.62
N LEU A 76 8.74 6.04 11.11
CA LEU A 76 10.09 6.26 11.66
C LEU A 76 10.04 6.83 13.08
N VAL A 77 9.21 7.85 13.32
CA VAL A 77 9.03 8.43 14.66
C VAL A 77 8.48 7.39 15.64
N ASP A 78 7.45 6.64 15.23
CA ASP A 78 6.83 5.60 16.06
C ASP A 78 7.85 4.49 16.38
N ALA A 79 8.60 4.01 15.38
CA ALA A 79 9.57 2.92 15.55
C ALA A 79 10.79 3.32 16.40
N PHE A 80 11.19 4.60 16.38
CA PHE A 80 12.27 5.13 17.21
C PHE A 80 11.79 5.79 18.50
N THR A 81 10.50 5.69 18.84
CA THR A 81 10.01 6.16 20.14
C THR A 81 10.69 5.37 21.27
N GLY A 82 11.27 6.10 22.23
CA GLY A 82 12.11 5.55 23.29
C GLY A 82 13.57 5.31 22.88
N GLN A 83 13.94 5.54 21.62
CA GLN A 83 15.30 5.35 21.10
C GLN A 83 15.99 6.67 20.77
N SER A 84 17.32 6.62 20.63
CA SER A 84 18.13 7.78 20.29
C SER A 84 18.20 8.01 18.78
N VAL A 85 18.14 9.28 18.41
CA VAL A 85 18.21 9.82 17.04
C VAL A 85 19.07 11.08 17.07
N ILE A 86 19.49 11.58 15.90
CA ILE A 86 20.15 12.88 15.80
C ILE A 86 19.13 13.93 15.41
N LEU A 87 19.12 15.04 16.14
CA LEU A 87 18.29 16.18 15.87
C LEU A 87 19.13 17.29 15.25
N ARG A 88 18.87 17.57 13.98
CA ARG A 88 19.51 18.63 13.20
C ARG A 88 18.62 19.86 13.19
N ARG A 89 19.15 21.02 13.55
CA ARG A 89 18.42 22.30 13.62
C ARG A 89 19.24 23.44 13.06
N THR A 90 18.57 24.46 12.54
CA THR A 90 19.21 25.76 12.28
C THR A 90 19.13 26.64 13.52
N ASP A 91 20.27 27.16 13.95
CA ASP A 91 20.36 28.16 15.02
C ASP A 91 19.76 29.50 14.52
N PRO A 92 18.75 30.06 15.21
CA PRO A 92 18.06 31.27 14.78
C PRO A 92 18.95 32.53 14.79
N ALA A 93 19.96 32.59 15.67
CA ALA A 93 20.81 33.75 15.83
C ALA A 93 21.95 33.79 14.81
N THR A 94 22.45 32.63 14.41
CA THR A 94 23.65 32.51 13.56
C THR A 94 23.37 31.94 12.18
N GLY A 95 22.20 31.32 11.97
CA GLY A 95 21.85 30.61 10.73
C GLY A 95 22.63 29.32 10.51
N ARG A 96 23.47 28.89 11.47
CA ARG A 96 24.27 27.67 11.34
C ARG A 96 23.45 26.43 11.68
N THR A 97 23.76 25.32 11.02
CA THR A 97 23.18 24.02 11.35
C THR A 97 23.92 23.39 12.53
N VAL A 98 23.16 22.93 13.52
CA VAL A 98 23.63 22.24 14.73
C VAL A 98 22.99 20.85 14.77
N GLU A 99 23.78 19.83 15.07
CA GLU A 99 23.32 18.46 15.26
C GLU A 99 23.58 18.03 16.70
N GLU A 100 22.56 17.48 17.37
CA GLU A 100 22.68 17.00 18.75
C GLU A 100 21.96 15.66 18.92
N PRO A 101 22.43 14.79 19.83
CA PRO A 101 21.70 13.57 20.16
C PRO A 101 20.37 13.93 20.84
N ALA A 102 19.32 13.22 20.44
CA ALA A 102 17.99 13.36 21.00
C ALA A 102 17.40 11.96 21.24
N THR A 103 16.46 11.85 22.18
CA THR A 103 15.64 10.65 22.38
C THR A 103 14.19 11.01 22.15
N ILE A 104 13.51 10.29 21.27
CA ILE A 104 12.07 10.51 21.02
C ILE A 104 11.30 10.00 22.24
N ARG A 105 10.49 10.85 22.87
CA ARG A 105 9.70 10.50 24.06
C ARG A 105 8.24 10.23 23.74
N SER A 106 7.68 10.97 22.79
CA SER A 106 6.29 10.82 22.35
C SER A 106 6.08 11.50 21.01
N ALA A 107 5.09 11.03 20.26
CA ALA A 107 4.59 11.65 19.04
C ALA A 107 3.07 11.45 18.89
N ALA A 108 2.34 11.35 20.01
CA ALA A 108 0.90 11.13 19.99
C ALA A 108 0.13 12.33 19.39
N ASP A 109 0.50 13.55 19.80
CA ASP A 109 -0.06 14.81 19.27
C ASP A 109 1.03 15.73 18.68
N ARG A 110 2.21 15.72 19.29
CA ARG A 110 3.40 16.47 18.86
C ARG A 110 4.64 15.68 19.22
N LEU A 111 5.68 15.83 18.41
CA LEU A 111 6.98 15.25 18.68
C LEU A 111 7.59 15.87 19.95
N VAL A 112 7.85 15.05 20.96
CA VAL A 112 8.57 15.41 22.18
C VAL A 112 9.91 14.69 22.20
N VAL A 113 10.99 15.42 22.42
CA VAL A 113 12.35 14.86 22.47
C VAL A 113 13.07 15.26 23.75
N THR A 114 13.95 14.38 24.24
CA THR A 114 14.93 14.71 25.27
C THR A 114 16.30 14.90 24.62
N THR A 115 16.91 16.06 24.80
CA THR A 115 18.28 16.40 24.38
C THR A 115 19.14 16.65 25.62
N PRO A 116 20.47 16.85 25.49
CA PRO A 116 21.32 17.26 26.62
C PRO A 116 20.87 18.55 27.31
N ARG A 117 20.08 19.40 26.62
CA ARG A 117 19.52 20.65 27.15
C ARG A 117 18.24 20.44 27.96
N GLY A 118 17.63 19.26 27.89
CA GLY A 118 16.39 18.92 28.59
C GLY A 118 15.34 18.29 27.68
N THR A 119 14.11 18.20 28.16
CA THR A 119 12.97 17.71 27.37
C THR A 119 12.21 18.87 26.77
N GLU A 120 11.97 18.82 25.46
CA GLU A 120 11.26 19.87 24.72
C GLU A 120 10.24 19.26 23.76
N ALA A 121 9.10 19.93 23.61
CA ALA A 121 8.19 19.68 22.51
C ALA A 121 8.71 20.41 21.27
N VAL A 122 8.83 19.71 20.15
CA VAL A 122 9.34 20.26 18.89
C VAL A 122 8.20 21.01 18.20
N TYR A 123 8.42 22.29 17.89
CA TYR A 123 7.44 23.16 17.23
C TYR A 123 7.91 23.51 15.81
N CYS A 124 6.96 23.75 14.90
CA CYS A 124 7.22 24.46 13.64
C CYS A 124 7.69 25.89 13.95
N SER A 125 9.01 26.10 14.05
CA SER A 125 9.59 27.44 14.19
C SER A 125 9.77 28.15 12.83
N GLY A 126 9.44 27.49 11.72
CA GLY A 126 9.74 27.96 10.35
C GLY A 126 11.21 27.76 9.94
N LEU A 127 12.07 27.30 10.86
CA LEU A 127 13.46 26.95 10.60
C LEU A 127 13.57 25.45 10.26
N ASN A 128 14.58 25.10 9.47
CA ASN A 128 14.85 23.72 9.11
C ASN A 128 15.19 22.90 10.36
N GLN A 129 14.35 21.92 10.65
CA GLN A 129 14.57 20.93 11.70
C GLN A 129 14.39 19.53 11.10
N THR A 130 15.29 18.61 11.39
CA THR A 130 15.28 17.26 10.82
C THR A 130 15.71 16.25 11.88
N LEU A 131 15.00 15.13 11.95
CA LEU A 131 15.43 13.95 12.68
C LEU A 131 16.18 13.05 11.72
N ILE A 132 17.40 12.70 12.08
CA ILE A 132 18.26 11.77 11.38
C ILE A 132 18.27 10.48 12.20
N TYR A 133 17.76 9.43 11.59
CA TYR A 133 17.70 8.10 12.18
C TYR A 133 18.97 7.33 11.82
N PRO A 134 19.52 6.50 12.72
CA PRO A 134 20.74 5.75 12.44
C PRO A 134 20.57 4.75 11.29
N GLN A 135 19.35 4.22 11.11
CA GLN A 135 19.00 3.26 10.06
C GLN A 135 17.48 3.22 9.88
N ALA A 136 17.01 2.68 8.75
CA ALA A 136 15.61 2.30 8.60
C ALA A 136 15.35 1.04 9.45
N PRO A 137 14.34 1.01 10.32
CA PRO A 137 13.99 -0.19 11.09
C PRO A 137 13.57 -1.32 10.16
N ALA A 138 14.06 -2.54 10.41
CA ALA A 138 13.68 -3.72 9.63
C ALA A 138 12.18 -4.07 9.73
N THR A 139 11.48 -3.52 10.72
CA THR A 139 10.03 -3.67 10.90
C THR A 139 9.21 -2.78 9.98
N LEU A 140 9.80 -1.73 9.40
CA LEU A 140 9.13 -0.81 8.48
C LEU A 140 9.41 -1.22 7.03
N SER A 141 8.36 -1.23 6.21
CA SER A 141 8.46 -1.56 4.79
C SER A 141 8.20 -0.34 3.91
N ALA A 142 9.02 -0.15 2.87
CA ALA A 142 8.77 0.87 1.86
C ALA A 142 7.56 0.55 0.96
N LYS A 143 7.12 -0.71 0.95
CA LYS A 143 5.97 -1.21 0.20
C LYS A 143 4.78 -1.51 1.11
N PRO A 144 3.54 -1.52 0.59
CA PRO A 144 2.39 -1.99 1.36
C PRO A 144 2.60 -3.40 1.92
N VAL A 145 2.15 -3.62 3.15
CA VAL A 145 2.27 -4.92 3.85
C VAL A 145 0.90 -5.40 4.32
N LEU A 146 0.59 -6.65 4.02
CA LEU A 146 -0.50 -7.39 4.68
C LEU A 146 0.11 -8.33 5.73
N SER A 147 -0.38 -8.29 6.96
CA SER A 147 0.01 -9.20 8.03
C SER A 147 -1.15 -10.16 8.34
N MET A 148 -0.87 -11.46 8.39
CA MET A 148 -1.86 -12.48 8.73
C MET A 148 -1.35 -13.38 9.84
N LEU A 149 -2.15 -13.54 10.90
CA LEU A 149 -1.86 -14.49 11.97
C LEU A 149 -2.32 -15.88 11.54
N THR A 150 -1.41 -16.84 11.53
CA THR A 150 -1.67 -18.25 11.22
C THR A 150 -1.40 -19.09 12.47
N LYS A 151 -2.12 -20.21 12.62
CA LYS A 151 -1.97 -21.12 13.77
C LYS A 151 -1.56 -22.51 13.29
N ASP A 152 -1.01 -23.30 14.20
CA ASP A 152 -0.81 -24.74 14.02
C ASP A 152 0.07 -25.09 12.80
N GLN A 153 1.06 -24.26 12.50
CA GLN A 153 1.99 -24.53 11.40
C GLN A 153 2.83 -25.77 11.72
N PRO A 154 3.03 -26.68 10.76
CA PRO A 154 3.89 -27.86 10.95
C PRO A 154 5.38 -27.48 11.06
N GLY A 155 5.73 -26.24 10.69
CA GLY A 155 7.11 -25.78 10.55
C GLY A 155 7.75 -26.21 9.22
N GLY A 156 8.78 -25.48 8.79
CA GLY A 156 9.51 -25.76 7.56
C GLY A 156 9.04 -24.94 6.37
N LYS A 157 9.42 -25.39 5.16
CA LYS A 157 9.15 -24.68 3.91
C LYS A 157 7.74 -24.97 3.42
N VAL A 158 6.92 -23.93 3.28
CA VAL A 158 5.53 -24.02 2.84
C VAL A 158 5.33 -23.09 1.65
N THR A 159 4.58 -23.57 0.66
CA THR A 159 4.08 -22.75 -0.44
C THR A 159 2.68 -22.28 -0.10
N ILE A 160 2.50 -20.98 -0.03
CA ILE A 160 1.24 -20.32 0.30
C ILE A 160 0.75 -19.52 -0.89
N THR A 161 -0.55 -19.53 -1.12
CA THR A 161 -1.18 -18.70 -2.15
C THR A 161 -2.07 -17.66 -1.48
N LEU A 162 -1.79 -16.39 -1.73
CA LEU A 162 -2.57 -15.27 -1.25
C LEU A 162 -3.45 -14.76 -2.39
N ALA A 163 -4.77 -14.79 -2.20
CA ALA A 163 -5.74 -14.20 -3.13
C ALA A 163 -6.48 -13.04 -2.46
N TYR A 164 -6.60 -11.91 -3.15
CA TYR A 164 -7.26 -10.71 -2.60
C TYR A 164 -7.79 -9.80 -3.69
N ILE A 165 -8.74 -8.94 -3.32
CA ILE A 165 -9.23 -7.86 -4.16
C ILE A 165 -8.41 -6.60 -3.90
N ALA A 166 -8.05 -5.89 -4.97
CA ALA A 166 -7.43 -4.58 -4.91
C ALA A 166 -8.15 -3.58 -5.82
N THR A 167 -8.34 -2.36 -5.34
CA THR A 167 -8.99 -1.25 -6.04
C THR A 167 -7.99 -0.43 -6.85
N GLY A 168 -8.45 0.44 -7.74
CA GLY A 168 -7.56 1.32 -8.52
C GLY A 168 -7.02 0.65 -9.79
N PHE A 169 -7.78 -0.31 -10.32
CA PHE A 169 -7.50 -0.97 -11.58
C PHE A 169 -8.66 -0.73 -12.53
N ASP A 170 -8.40 -0.84 -13.83
CA ASP A 170 -9.48 -0.84 -14.82
C ASP A 170 -8.99 -1.42 -16.14
N TRP A 171 -9.93 -1.81 -16.99
CA TRP A 171 -9.62 -2.21 -18.35
C TRP A 171 -10.70 -1.81 -19.35
N ASP A 172 -10.31 -1.72 -20.61
CA ASP A 172 -11.14 -1.39 -21.76
C ASP A 172 -10.69 -2.19 -22.98
N ALA A 173 -11.60 -2.45 -23.91
CA ALA A 173 -11.26 -3.06 -25.19
C ALA A 173 -11.90 -2.27 -26.34
N THR A 174 -11.08 -1.96 -27.33
CA THR A 174 -11.48 -1.25 -28.54
C THR A 174 -11.35 -2.22 -29.72
N TYR A 175 -12.38 -2.26 -30.57
CA TYR A 175 -12.41 -3.15 -31.73
C TYR A 175 -12.55 -2.34 -33.03
N VAL A 176 -11.89 -2.80 -34.09
CA VAL A 176 -12.07 -2.32 -35.47
C VAL A 176 -12.50 -3.50 -36.31
N GLY A 177 -13.68 -3.38 -36.93
CA GLY A 177 -14.21 -4.37 -37.85
C GLY A 177 -13.99 -3.95 -39.30
N THR A 178 -13.38 -4.81 -40.11
CA THR A 178 -13.21 -4.61 -41.56
C THR A 178 -14.05 -5.64 -42.30
N LEU A 179 -15.09 -5.17 -42.99
CA LEU A 179 -15.92 -6.03 -43.84
C LEU A 179 -15.23 -6.24 -45.19
N ALA A 180 -15.07 -7.49 -45.60
CA ALA A 180 -14.49 -7.84 -46.89
C ALA A 180 -15.40 -7.38 -48.05
N PRO A 181 -14.85 -7.17 -49.26
CA PRO A 181 -15.63 -6.72 -50.42
C PRO A 181 -16.80 -7.64 -50.81
N ASP A 182 -16.74 -8.91 -50.41
CA ASP A 182 -17.81 -9.90 -50.64
C ASP A 182 -19.05 -9.70 -49.75
N GLY A 183 -18.94 -8.81 -48.73
CA GLY A 183 -19.99 -8.54 -47.74
C GLY A 183 -20.28 -9.71 -46.79
N LYS A 184 -19.46 -10.77 -46.79
CA LYS A 184 -19.70 -12.01 -46.05
C LYS A 184 -18.66 -12.28 -44.97
N THR A 185 -17.48 -11.69 -45.09
CA THR A 185 -16.38 -11.92 -44.14
C THR A 185 -16.10 -10.65 -43.34
N LEU A 186 -16.18 -10.73 -42.00
CA LEU A 186 -15.81 -9.65 -41.10
C LEU A 186 -14.51 -10.02 -40.39
N GLU A 187 -13.47 -9.23 -40.60
CA GLU A 187 -12.23 -9.30 -39.82
C GLU A 187 -12.34 -8.35 -38.61
N LEU A 188 -12.03 -8.84 -37.41
CA LEU A 188 -12.10 -8.05 -36.18
C LEU A 188 -10.72 -7.95 -35.54
N LEU A 189 -10.18 -6.74 -35.48
CA LEU A 189 -8.96 -6.43 -34.72
C LEU A 189 -9.33 -5.80 -33.39
N GLY A 190 -8.81 -6.33 -32.29
CA GLY A 190 -9.08 -5.83 -30.93
C GLY A 190 -7.81 -5.37 -30.20
N TRP A 191 -7.92 -4.27 -29.47
CA TRP A 191 -6.90 -3.77 -28.55
C TRP A 191 -7.46 -3.75 -27.13
N MET A 192 -6.69 -4.23 -26.15
CA MET A 192 -7.05 -4.14 -24.74
C MET A 192 -6.16 -3.09 -24.06
N THR A 193 -6.79 -2.11 -23.42
CA THR A 193 -6.11 -1.12 -22.57
C THR A 193 -6.33 -1.51 -21.12
N MET A 194 -5.26 -1.60 -20.34
CA MET A 194 -5.30 -1.85 -18.90
C MET A 194 -4.70 -0.66 -18.17
N ALA A 195 -5.30 -0.28 -17.05
CA ALA A 195 -4.80 0.77 -16.18
C ALA A 195 -4.63 0.23 -14.75
N SER A 196 -3.51 0.60 -14.13
CA SER A 196 -3.26 0.42 -12.70
C SER A 196 -2.79 1.75 -12.15
N GLY A 197 -3.48 2.23 -11.11
CA GLY A 197 -3.06 3.37 -10.31
C GLY A 197 -2.30 2.95 -9.05
N ASP A 198 -1.74 1.73 -9.03
CA ASP A 198 -0.99 1.18 -7.92
C ASP A 198 0.52 1.37 -8.15
N ASP A 199 1.25 1.69 -7.09
CA ASP A 199 2.72 1.82 -7.14
C ASP A 199 3.43 0.45 -7.21
N THR A 200 2.70 -0.65 -7.00
CA THR A 200 3.21 -2.01 -7.06
C THR A 200 3.22 -2.52 -8.51
N SER A 201 4.38 -3.00 -8.96
CA SER A 201 4.52 -3.64 -10.28
C SER A 201 4.18 -5.13 -10.21
N PHE A 202 3.29 -5.59 -11.10
CA PHE A 202 2.92 -7.00 -11.26
C PHE A 202 3.70 -7.62 -12.44
N VAL A 203 4.98 -7.85 -12.22
CA VAL A 203 5.89 -8.42 -13.24
C VAL A 203 5.49 -9.86 -13.55
N GLU A 204 5.50 -10.22 -14.84
CA GLU A 204 5.15 -11.58 -15.33
C GLU A 204 3.76 -12.08 -14.87
N ALA A 205 2.84 -11.15 -14.58
CA ALA A 205 1.49 -11.53 -14.21
C ALA A 205 0.75 -12.13 -15.42
N THR A 206 0.26 -13.36 -15.26
CA THR A 206 -0.76 -13.90 -16.17
C THR A 206 -2.05 -13.11 -15.96
N THR A 207 -2.47 -12.34 -16.95
CA THR A 207 -3.63 -11.45 -16.86
C THR A 207 -4.86 -12.02 -17.57
N ALA A 208 -6.02 -11.82 -16.95
CA ALA A 208 -7.32 -12.03 -17.56
C ALA A 208 -8.15 -10.76 -17.39
N ALA A 209 -9.06 -10.51 -18.32
CA ALA A 209 -10.01 -9.41 -18.26
C ALA A 209 -11.43 -9.97 -18.30
N VAL A 210 -12.27 -9.51 -17.37
CA VAL A 210 -13.66 -9.96 -17.26
C VAL A 210 -14.59 -8.78 -17.47
N ALA A 211 -15.50 -8.94 -18.42
CA ALA A 211 -16.57 -8.00 -18.70
C ALA A 211 -17.83 -8.41 -17.93
N GLY A 212 -18.63 -7.41 -17.55
CA GLY A 212 -19.92 -7.61 -16.89
C GLY A 212 -19.93 -7.19 -15.43
N ARG A 213 -21.13 -7.21 -14.85
CA ARG A 213 -21.38 -6.78 -13.47
C ARG A 213 -21.33 -7.99 -12.53
N ILE A 214 -20.40 -7.98 -11.59
CA ILE A 214 -20.24 -9.05 -10.61
C ILE A 214 -21.00 -8.68 -9.34
N ASN A 215 -21.70 -9.66 -8.77
CA ASN A 215 -22.33 -9.49 -7.47
C ASN A 215 -21.27 -9.53 -6.37
N ARG A 216 -21.18 -8.45 -5.59
CA ARG A 216 -20.18 -8.31 -4.52
C ARG A 216 -20.86 -7.96 -3.20
N SER A 217 -20.30 -8.47 -2.12
CA SER A 217 -20.74 -8.16 -0.77
C SER A 217 -20.48 -6.68 -0.45
N ALA A 218 -21.35 -6.06 0.34
CA ALA A 218 -21.24 -4.64 0.70
C ALA A 218 -19.88 -4.29 1.36
N ALA A 219 -19.28 -5.24 2.10
CA ALA A 219 -17.99 -5.07 2.76
C ALA A 219 -16.80 -4.87 1.80
N THR A 220 -16.92 -5.25 0.52
CA THR A 220 -15.82 -5.15 -0.45
C THR A 220 -16.03 -4.08 -1.52
N ARG A 221 -17.18 -3.40 -1.55
CA ARG A 221 -17.68 -2.64 -2.71
C ARG A 221 -17.16 -1.19 -2.85
N ASP A 222 -16.00 -0.84 -2.30
CA ASP A 222 -15.37 0.46 -2.60
C ASP A 222 -14.50 0.35 -3.86
N ASP A 223 -15.12 0.39 -5.03
CA ASP A 223 -14.42 0.13 -6.31
C ASP A 223 -13.45 1.27 -6.68
N SER A 224 -13.74 2.48 -6.18
CA SER A 224 -12.93 3.67 -6.40
C SER A 224 -11.66 3.74 -5.55
N GLY A 225 -11.57 2.92 -4.50
CA GLY A 225 -10.57 3.06 -3.44
C GLY A 225 -10.57 4.46 -2.79
N SER A 226 -11.65 5.22 -2.94
CA SER A 226 -11.71 6.63 -2.54
C SER A 226 -11.69 6.80 -1.03
N ARG A 227 -12.23 5.83 -0.27
CA ARG A 227 -12.10 5.84 1.19
C ARG A 227 -10.67 5.59 1.62
N ILE A 228 -10.01 4.60 1.04
CA ILE A 228 -8.60 4.29 1.33
C ILE A 228 -7.70 5.46 0.93
N LYS A 229 -7.92 6.07 -0.25
CA LYS A 229 -7.20 7.28 -0.68
C LYS A 229 -7.50 8.48 0.23
N ALA A 230 -8.74 8.64 0.71
CA ALA A 230 -9.09 9.70 1.65
C ALA A 230 -8.42 9.52 3.01
N GLU A 231 -8.44 8.31 3.57
CA GLU A 231 -7.73 7.95 4.81
C GLU A 231 -6.21 8.12 4.65
N ALA A 232 -5.62 7.66 3.55
CA ALA A 232 -4.21 7.90 3.26
C ALA A 232 -3.90 9.40 3.12
N SER A 233 -4.75 10.16 2.43
CA SER A 233 -4.59 11.61 2.31
C SER A 233 -4.80 12.35 3.64
N SER A 234 -5.54 11.78 4.57
CA SER A 234 -5.70 12.33 5.93
C SER A 234 -4.41 12.17 6.75
N LEU A 235 -3.63 11.11 6.48
CA LEU A 235 -2.26 10.96 7.01
C LEU A 235 -1.28 11.98 6.38
N TYR A 236 -1.54 12.43 5.15
CA TYR A 236 -0.74 13.45 4.46
C TYR A 236 -1.11 14.90 4.82
N LYS A 237 -2.25 15.14 5.50
CA LYS A 237 -2.71 16.51 5.82
C LYS A 237 -2.00 17.16 7.00
N GLN A 238 -1.15 16.44 7.72
CA GLN A 238 -0.25 17.02 8.73
C GLN A 238 1.13 17.29 8.14
N ALA A 239 1.19 18.07 7.06
CA ALA A 239 2.42 18.75 6.65
C ALA A 239 2.72 19.96 7.58
N GLN A 240 2.59 19.79 8.90
CA GLN A 240 2.97 20.77 9.92
C GLN A 240 4.24 20.31 10.64
N CYS A 241 5.37 20.32 9.93
CA CYS A 241 6.74 19.99 10.36
C CYS A 241 6.99 18.63 11.02
N TRP A 242 6.00 17.97 11.60
CA TRP A 242 6.05 16.67 12.28
C TRP A 242 4.62 16.10 12.30
N PRO A 243 4.43 14.77 12.23
CA PRO A 243 3.11 14.15 12.41
C PRO A 243 2.52 14.48 13.78
#